data_AF-Q395X5-F1
#
_entry.id   AF-Q395X5-F1
#
_cell.length_a   1.000
_cell.length_b   1.000
_cell.length_c   1.000
_cell.angle_alpha   90.00
_cell.angle_beta   90.00
_cell.angle_gamma   90.00
#
_symmetry.space_group_name_H-M   'P 1'
#
loop_
_entity.id
_entity.type
_entity.pdbx_description
1 polymer ?
#
loop_
_entity_poly.entity_id
_entity_poly.type
_entity_poly.pdbx_seq_one_letter_code
_entity_poly.pdbx_strand_id
1 'polypeptide(L)'
;MAFPVQTLTQLRPILVGFRKAAGLTQAQLAARLGVTQQSYAQLEANPSAVSIERLFKVLNTLGVHMTLALGKQDVSAASADPAPAPDAAPAVRKPAASKRKQDTARGTTPAQNPAKPATGAKRKRPATTTPGKPRVSKREDW
;
A
#
# COMPACT_ATOMS: atom_id res chain seq x y z
N MET A 1 7.41 25.23 6.83
CA MET A 1 6.17 24.54 7.24
C MET A 1 6.51 23.08 7.50
N ALA A 2 5.95 22.46 8.54
CA ALA A 2 6.25 21.07 8.90
C ALA A 2 5.07 20.15 8.54
N PHE A 3 5.37 18.98 7.98
CA PHE A 3 4.38 17.97 7.59
C PHE A 3 4.65 16.69 8.38
N PRO A 4 3.99 16.49 9.55
CA PRO A 4 4.20 15.29 10.33
C PRO A 4 3.69 14.07 9.57
N VAL A 5 4.53 13.03 9.49
CA VAL A 5 4.17 11.74 8.89
C VAL A 5 4.03 10.71 10.01
N GLN A 6 2.79 10.30 10.27
CA GLN A 6 2.44 9.26 11.25
C GLN A 6 2.17 7.91 10.56
N THR A 7 1.73 7.94 9.30
CA THR A 7 1.41 6.73 8.53
C THR A 7 1.95 6.81 7.11
N LEU A 8 2.21 5.66 6.49
CA LEU A 8 2.75 5.58 5.14
C LEU A 8 1.80 6.14 4.06
N THR A 9 0.48 6.07 4.30
CA THR A 9 -0.52 6.59 3.35
C THR A 9 -0.46 8.11 3.20
N GLN A 10 0.10 8.82 4.19
CA GLN A 10 0.32 10.27 4.14
C GLN A 10 1.44 10.66 3.19
N LEU A 11 2.38 9.76 2.85
CA LEU A 11 3.53 10.09 2.01
C LEU A 11 3.12 10.52 0.60
N ARG A 12 2.13 9.86 0.01
CA ARG A 12 1.68 10.17 -1.36
C ARG A 12 1.18 11.61 -1.51
N PRO A 13 0.15 12.06 -0.77
CA PRO A 13 -0.33 13.44 -0.92
C PRO A 13 0.75 14.47 -0.56
N ILE A 14 1.66 14.17 0.36
CA ILE A 14 2.80 15.04 0.70
C ILE A 14 3.76 15.19 -0.49
N LEU A 15 4.18 14.08 -1.11
CA LEU A 15 5.06 14.12 -2.29
C LEU A 15 4.41 14.87 -3.47
N VAL A 16 3.14 14.60 -3.74
CA VAL A 16 2.37 15.32 -4.78
C VAL A 16 2.33 16.81 -4.49
N GLY A 17 2.07 17.18 -3.23
CA GLY A 17 2.01 18.56 -2.78
C GLY A 17 3.33 19.30 -2.99
N PHE A 18 4.44 18.71 -2.57
CA PHE A 18 5.77 19.30 -2.77
C PHE A 18 6.15 19.41 -4.25
N ARG A 19 5.84 18.39 -5.06
CA ARG A 19 6.07 18.46 -6.51
C ARG A 19 5.33 19.62 -7.15
N LYS A 20 4.05 19.79 -6.81
CA LYS A 20 3.23 20.91 -7.31
C LYS A 20 3.71 22.26 -6.80
N ALA A 21 4.10 22.35 -5.53
CA ALA A 21 4.68 23.57 -4.95
C ALA A 21 6.00 23.97 -5.62
N ALA A 22 6.79 22.98 -6.07
CA ALA A 22 8.00 23.21 -6.87
C ALA A 22 7.71 23.53 -8.35
N GLY A 23 6.44 23.56 -8.79
CA GLY A 23 6.05 23.84 -10.17
C GLY A 23 6.46 22.75 -11.17
N LEU A 24 6.72 21.52 -10.69
CA LEU A 24 7.23 20.44 -11.54
C LEU A 24 6.11 19.50 -11.99
N THR A 25 6.12 19.14 -13.27
CA THR A 25 5.33 18.00 -13.75
C THR A 25 6.01 16.68 -13.35
N GLN A 26 5.26 15.58 -13.41
CA GLN A 26 5.80 14.25 -13.15
C GLN A 26 6.96 13.90 -14.10
N ALA A 27 6.86 14.30 -15.37
CA ALA A 27 7.91 14.08 -16.37
C ALA A 27 9.18 14.90 -16.07
N GLN A 28 9.03 16.16 -15.65
CA GLN A 28 10.16 17.03 -15.31
C GLN A 28 10.93 16.51 -14.10
N LEU A 29 10.23 16.05 -13.06
CA LEU A 29 10.89 15.48 -11.89
C LEU A 29 11.55 14.13 -12.21
N ALA A 30 10.91 13.29 -13.01
CA ALA A 30 11.52 12.05 -13.49
C ALA A 30 12.82 12.32 -14.27
N ALA A 31 12.82 13.33 -15.14
CA ALA A 31 14.00 13.74 -15.89
C ALA A 31 15.16 14.20 -14.97
N ARG A 32 14.86 14.98 -13.92
CA ARG A 32 15.86 15.38 -12.91
C ARG A 32 16.42 14.20 -12.13
N LEU A 33 15.61 13.17 -11.91
CA LEU A 33 16.01 11.94 -11.23
C LEU A 33 16.74 10.94 -12.15
N GLY A 34 16.83 11.22 -13.46
CA GLY A 34 17.40 10.29 -14.43
C GLY A 34 16.57 9.02 -14.63
N VAL A 35 15.25 9.08 -14.42
CA VAL A 35 14.33 7.94 -14.57
C VAL A 35 13.21 8.25 -15.56
N THR A 36 12.49 7.22 -16.00
CA THR A 36 11.32 7.41 -16.87
C THR A 36 10.15 8.02 -16.10
N GLN A 37 9.28 8.77 -16.79
CA GLN A 37 8.05 9.32 -16.20
C GLN A 37 7.18 8.24 -15.57
N GLN A 38 7.06 7.07 -16.20
CA GLN A 38 6.30 5.93 -15.68
C GLN A 38 6.89 5.40 -14.37
N SER A 39 8.22 5.31 -14.29
CA SER A 39 8.90 4.86 -13.07
C SER A 39 8.67 5.83 -11.92
N TYR A 40 8.66 7.14 -12.18
CA TYR A 40 8.30 8.14 -11.18
C TYR A 40 6.79 8.12 -10.85
N ALA A 41 5.90 7.86 -11.82
CA ALA A 41 4.46 7.69 -11.59
C ALA A 41 4.18 6.62 -10.54
N GLN A 42 4.83 5.47 -10.70
CA GLN A 42 4.61 4.33 -9.84
C GLN A 42 5.18 4.56 -8.44
N LEU A 43 6.27 5.32 -8.33
CA LEU A 43 6.79 5.80 -7.06
C LEU A 43 5.81 6.77 -6.38
N GLU A 44 5.28 7.77 -7.10
CA GLU A 44 4.31 8.74 -6.55
C GLU A 44 3.00 8.05 -6.15
N ALA A 45 2.57 7.03 -6.89
CA ALA A 45 1.36 6.26 -6.60
C ALA A 45 1.49 5.35 -5.36
N ASN A 46 2.66 4.76 -5.14
CA ASN A 46 2.94 3.87 -4.00
C ASN A 46 4.34 4.11 -3.40
N PRO A 47 4.52 5.21 -2.63
CA PRO A 47 5.80 5.55 -2.02
C PRO A 47 6.22 4.59 -0.90
N SER A 48 5.31 3.81 -0.32
CA SER A 48 5.64 2.79 0.69
C SER A 48 6.38 1.58 0.13
N ALA A 49 6.26 1.30 -1.17
CA ALA A 49 6.90 0.15 -1.80
C ALA A 49 8.27 0.45 -2.40
N VAL A 50 8.73 1.72 -2.35
CA VAL A 50 10.06 2.09 -2.85
C VAL A 50 11.09 2.05 -1.73
N SER A 51 12.36 1.91 -2.10
CA SER A 51 13.45 1.99 -1.12
C SER A 51 13.51 3.38 -0.49
N ILE A 52 13.93 3.42 0.78
CA ILE A 52 14.16 4.66 1.51
C ILE A 52 15.16 5.55 0.76
N GLU A 53 16.24 4.98 0.23
CA GLU A 53 17.21 5.72 -0.59
C GLU A 53 16.56 6.45 -1.77
N ARG A 54 15.65 5.78 -2.49
CA ARG A 54 14.96 6.38 -3.63
C ARG A 54 13.98 7.47 -3.20
N LEU A 55 13.30 7.27 -2.07
CA LEU A 55 12.46 8.30 -1.46
C LEU A 55 13.28 9.55 -1.09
N PHE A 56 14.43 9.39 -0.45
CA PHE A 56 15.32 10.51 -0.11
C PHE A 56 15.85 11.24 -1.34
N LYS A 57 16.20 10.52 -2.42
CA LYS A 57 16.59 11.15 -3.69
C LYS A 57 15.48 12.06 -4.23
N VAL A 58 14.22 11.61 -4.17
CA VAL A 58 13.06 12.43 -4.58
C VAL A 58 12.92 13.67 -3.71
N LEU A 59 12.96 13.50 -2.37
CA LEU A 59 12.85 14.61 -1.42
C LEU A 59 13.95 15.66 -1.64
N ASN A 60 15.20 15.23 -1.75
CA ASN A 60 16.34 16.13 -2.01
C ASN A 60 16.19 16.86 -3.35
N THR A 61 15.72 16.17 -4.40
CA THR A 61 15.47 16.80 -5.72
C THR A 61 14.37 17.87 -5.65
N LEU A 62 13.42 17.69 -4.74
CA LEU A 62 12.35 18.65 -4.44
C LEU A 62 12.77 19.74 -3.44
N GLY A 63 14.00 19.71 -2.90
CA GLY A 63 14.45 20.63 -1.86
C GLY A 63 13.79 20.40 -0.49
N VAL A 64 13.28 19.20 -0.24
CA VAL A 64 12.58 18.81 0.99
C VAL A 64 13.51 18.04 1.91
N HIS A 65 13.59 18.48 3.17
CA HIS A 65 14.35 17.80 4.22
C HIS A 65 13.42 16.99 5.12
N MET A 66 13.81 15.74 5.41
CA MET A 66 13.13 14.90 6.39
C MET A 66 13.80 15.04 7.76
N THR A 67 13.01 15.33 8.79
CA THR A 67 13.49 15.45 10.18
C THR A 67 12.84 14.36 11.03
N LEU A 68 13.62 13.69 11.87
CA LEU A 68 13.12 12.73 12.85
C LEU A 68 13.14 13.39 14.23
N ALA A 69 12.04 13.28 14.96
CA ALA A 69 11.90 13.80 16.31
C ALA A 69 11.33 12.70 17.20
N LEU A 70 11.71 12.70 18.48
CA LEU A 70 11.16 11.74 19.44
C LEU A 70 9.68 12.10 19.70
N GLY A 71 8.78 11.15 19.40
CA GLY A 71 7.36 11.32 19.71
C GLY A 71 7.12 11.23 21.22
N LYS A 72 6.32 12.16 21.76
CA LYS A 72 5.71 11.94 23.07
C LYS A 72 4.60 10.91 22.85
N GLN A 73 4.74 9.71 23.42
CA GLN A 73 3.61 8.79 23.46
C GLN A 73 2.55 9.43 24.35
N ASP A 74 1.43 9.80 23.76
CA ASP A 74 0.26 10.21 24.53
C ASP A 74 -0.31 8.94 25.16
N VAL A 75 0.20 8.60 26.34
CA VAL A 75 -0.33 7.50 27.17
C VAL A 75 -1.63 7.99 27.83
N SER A 76 -2.55 8.59 27.06
CA SER A 76 -3.87 8.99 27.53
C SER A 76 -4.93 7.97 27.07
N ALA A 77 -4.67 6.71 27.39
CA ALA A 77 -5.69 5.65 27.31
C ALA A 77 -5.59 4.66 28.49
N ALA A 78 -4.88 5.04 29.56
CA ALA A 78 -4.74 4.23 30.77
C ALA A 78 -5.14 5.05 32.01
N SER A 79 -6.35 5.57 32.00
CA SER A 79 -7.10 5.94 33.21
C SER A 79 -8.59 5.90 32.87
N ALA A 80 -9.05 4.73 32.39
CA ALA A 80 -10.42 4.33 32.68
C ALA A 80 -10.41 3.92 34.14
N ASP A 81 -10.78 4.88 34.99
CA ASP A 81 -11.13 4.68 36.39
C ASP A 81 -12.05 3.43 36.47
N PRO A 82 -11.64 2.33 37.15
CA PRO A 82 -12.57 1.25 37.40
C PRO A 82 -13.54 1.75 38.47
N ALA A 83 -14.74 2.14 38.02
CA ALA A 83 -15.85 2.47 38.90
C ALA A 83 -15.99 1.40 40.02
N PRO A 84 -16.14 1.80 41.29
CA PRO A 84 -16.24 0.84 42.38
C PRO A 84 -17.54 0.03 42.22
N ALA A 85 -17.41 -1.30 42.17
CA ALA A 85 -18.54 -2.21 42.21
C ALA A 85 -19.27 -2.09 43.56
N PRO A 86 -20.61 -2.02 43.60
CA PRO A 86 -21.34 -2.32 44.82
C PRO A 86 -21.46 -3.82 45.01
N ASP A 87 -21.00 -4.25 46.18
CA ASP A 87 -21.11 -5.56 46.79
C ASP A 87 -22.60 -5.99 46.91
N ALA A 88 -22.96 -7.12 46.31
CA ALA A 88 -24.11 -7.93 46.74
C ALA A 88 -23.92 -9.37 46.22
N ALA A 89 -23.59 -10.25 47.15
CA ALA A 89 -23.27 -11.67 46.96
C ALA A 89 -24.54 -12.56 46.72
N PRO A 90 -24.47 -13.90 46.64
CA PRO A 90 -24.96 -14.68 45.50
C PRO A 90 -26.21 -15.53 45.81
N ALA A 91 -27.11 -15.68 44.83
CA ALA A 91 -28.22 -16.64 44.92
C ALA A 91 -27.94 -17.90 44.09
N VAL A 92 -27.65 -19.00 44.78
CA VAL A 92 -27.53 -20.36 44.25
C VAL A 92 -28.93 -20.93 43.99
N ARG A 93 -29.17 -21.58 42.83
CA ARG A 93 -29.69 -22.98 42.71
C ARG A 93 -29.95 -23.43 41.25
N LYS A 94 -29.30 -24.55 40.90
CA LYS A 94 -29.45 -25.51 39.78
C LYS A 94 -30.82 -26.26 39.82
N PRO A 95 -31.09 -27.28 38.96
CA PRO A 95 -30.79 -27.52 37.53
C PRO A 95 -32.02 -28.04 36.73
N ALA A 96 -31.98 -28.10 35.39
CA ALA A 96 -32.85 -29.01 34.63
C ALA A 96 -32.16 -29.50 33.34
N ALA A 97 -32.33 -30.79 33.09
CA ALA A 97 -31.57 -31.64 32.20
C ALA A 97 -32.10 -31.68 30.76
N SER A 98 -31.36 -32.42 29.92
CA SER A 98 -31.74 -33.01 28.61
C SER A 98 -31.57 -32.08 27.39
N LYS A 99 -30.91 -32.45 26.30
CA LYS A 99 -30.76 -33.77 25.67
C LYS A 99 -29.51 -33.83 24.76
N ARG A 100 -29.10 -35.06 24.53
CA ARG A 100 -27.93 -35.57 23.81
C ARG A 100 -28.28 -35.90 22.35
N LYS A 101 -27.29 -35.75 21.44
CA LYS A 101 -27.10 -36.36 20.10
C LYS A 101 -28.14 -35.96 19.01
N GLN A 102 -27.86 -35.92 17.70
CA GLN A 102 -26.83 -36.51 16.85
C GLN A 102 -26.80 -35.74 15.51
N ASP A 103 -25.59 -35.54 14.98
CA ASP A 103 -25.17 -35.77 13.60
C ASP A 103 -26.25 -35.95 12.52
N THR A 104 -26.28 -35.04 11.54
CA THR A 104 -26.63 -35.39 10.14
C THR A 104 -25.78 -34.55 9.18
N ALA A 105 -24.83 -35.23 8.54
CA ALA A 105 -24.07 -34.75 7.41
C ALA A 105 -24.96 -34.54 6.18
N ARG A 106 -24.90 -33.36 5.55
CA ARG A 106 -24.98 -33.20 4.08
C ARG A 106 -24.58 -31.79 3.65
N GLY A 107 -23.42 -31.66 3.02
CA GLY A 107 -22.90 -30.38 2.53
C GLY A 107 -21.71 -30.57 1.61
N THR A 108 -22.02 -31.06 0.42
CA THR A 108 -21.14 -31.47 -0.68
C THR A 108 -20.41 -30.28 -1.32
N THR A 109 -19.07 -30.35 -1.41
CA THR A 109 -18.12 -29.71 -2.39
C THR A 109 -18.05 -28.16 -2.49
N PRO A 110 -16.83 -27.58 -2.62
CA PRO A 110 -16.20 -27.48 -3.95
C PRO A 110 -14.66 -27.56 -3.95
N ALA A 111 -14.08 -28.45 -4.76
CA ALA A 111 -12.75 -28.25 -5.35
C ALA A 111 -12.46 -29.34 -6.39
N GLN A 112 -12.91 -29.12 -7.63
CA GLN A 112 -12.29 -29.71 -8.81
C GLN A 112 -12.02 -28.57 -9.79
N ASN A 113 -10.73 -28.26 -10.04
CA ASN A 113 -10.21 -28.49 -11.37
C ASN A 113 -8.67 -28.67 -11.34
N PRO A 114 -8.10 -29.54 -12.19
CA PRO A 114 -6.76 -30.08 -12.05
C PRO A 114 -5.70 -29.37 -12.92
N ALA A 115 -4.49 -29.88 -12.79
CA ALA A 115 -3.22 -29.37 -13.28
C ALA A 115 -3.00 -29.39 -14.82
N LYS A 116 -2.02 -28.55 -15.22
CA LYS A 116 -1.12 -28.50 -16.40
C LYS A 116 -1.08 -29.72 -17.35
N PRO A 117 -0.62 -29.55 -18.60
CA PRO A 117 0.79 -29.90 -18.87
C PRO A 117 1.52 -29.01 -19.88
N ALA A 118 2.85 -29.12 -19.85
CA ALA A 118 3.78 -28.61 -20.84
C ALA A 118 3.92 -29.59 -22.01
N THR A 119 4.08 -29.08 -23.23
CA THR A 119 4.79 -29.76 -24.33
C THR A 119 5.26 -28.71 -25.34
N GLY A 120 6.54 -28.75 -25.69
CA GLY A 120 7.19 -27.75 -26.54
C GLY A 120 7.16 -28.08 -28.03
N ALA A 121 7.60 -27.12 -28.86
CA ALA A 121 8.22 -27.39 -30.15
C ALA A 121 8.99 -26.15 -30.67
N LYS A 122 10.19 -26.42 -31.16
CA LYS A 122 11.14 -25.53 -31.83
C LYS A 122 10.54 -24.84 -33.07
N ARG A 123 10.93 -23.59 -33.38
CA ARG A 123 11.74 -23.20 -34.57
C ARG A 123 11.73 -21.70 -34.91
N LYS A 124 12.94 -21.21 -35.24
CA LYS A 124 13.34 -20.15 -36.20
C LYS A 124 13.11 -18.65 -35.87
N ARG A 125 14.24 -17.97 -35.63
CA ARG A 125 14.55 -16.58 -36.08
C ARG A 125 15.16 -16.65 -37.50
N PRO A 126 15.44 -15.55 -38.25
CA PRO A 126 15.01 -14.14 -38.15
C PRO A 126 14.45 -13.59 -39.49
N ALA A 127 13.78 -12.43 -39.48
CA ALA A 127 13.81 -11.51 -40.63
C ALA A 127 13.48 -10.07 -40.21
N THR A 128 14.38 -9.18 -40.62
CA THR A 128 14.39 -7.72 -40.52
C THR A 128 13.28 -7.07 -41.35
N THR A 129 12.58 -6.08 -40.80
CA THR A 129 11.89 -5.06 -41.63
C THR A 129 11.74 -3.75 -40.84
N THR A 130 12.63 -2.81 -41.16
CA THR A 130 12.50 -1.34 -41.26
C THR A 130 11.78 -0.54 -40.16
N PRO A 131 12.44 0.44 -39.50
CA PRO A 131 11.76 1.40 -38.64
C PRO A 131 11.02 2.48 -39.46
N GLY A 132 9.70 2.50 -39.34
CA GLY A 132 8.86 3.62 -39.77
C GLY A 132 9.00 4.82 -38.82
N LYS A 133 9.18 5.99 -39.42
CA LYS A 133 9.27 7.35 -38.86
C LYS A 133 8.37 7.61 -37.63
N PRO A 134 8.83 8.29 -36.56
CA PRO A 134 7.98 8.64 -35.43
C PRO A 134 7.01 9.77 -35.82
N ARG A 135 5.71 9.51 -35.66
CA ARG A 135 4.67 10.55 -35.69
C ARG A 135 4.76 11.32 -34.37
N VAL A 136 5.12 12.60 -34.47
CA VAL A 136 4.96 13.59 -33.39
C VAL A 136 3.48 13.65 -33.04
N SER A 137 3.09 13.11 -31.88
CA SER A 137 1.84 13.49 -31.23
C SER A 137 2.16 14.37 -30.03
N LYS A 138 1.92 15.65 -30.24
CA LYS A 138 1.70 16.66 -29.21
C LYS A 138 0.57 16.13 -28.34
N ARG A 139 0.89 15.71 -27.10
CA ARG A 139 -0.13 15.42 -26.09
C ARG A 139 0.13 16.36 -24.93
N GLU A 140 -0.83 17.25 -24.77
CA GLU A 140 -0.87 18.37 -23.85
C GLU A 140 -0.79 17.90 -22.41
N ASP A 141 -0.18 18.75 -21.60
CA ASP A 141 0.10 18.62 -20.19
C ASP A 141 -1.17 18.28 -19.38
N TRP A 142 -1.15 17.11 -18.73
CA TRP A 142 -1.97 16.80 -17.55
C TRP A 142 -1.16 15.96 -16.56
#